data_AF-A0A2D5P7R0-F1
#
_entry.id   AF-A0A2D5P7R0-F1
#
_cell.length_a   1.000
_cell.length_b   1.000
_cell.length_c   1.000
_cell.angle_alpha   90.00
_cell.angle_beta   90.00
_cell.angle_gamma   90.00
#
_symmetry.space_group_name_H-M   'P 1'
#
loop_
_entity.id
_entity.type
_entity.pdbx_description
1 polymer ?
#
loop_
_entity_poly.entity_id
_entity_poly.type
_entity_poly.pdbx_seq_one_letter_code
_entity_poly.pdbx_strand_id
1 'polypeptide(L)' 'MTRKMTITLEENLLKELDNSAILLGKKKSQIVREALRSYLKLSSKEVKIKKWQEDNKEAISDHNKRVRDNGLILAEHRIF' A
#
# COMPACT_ATOMS: atom_id res chain seq x y z
N MET A 1 19.10 16.36 -1.44
CA MET A 1 19.33 16.80 -2.83
C MET A 1 18.10 16.54 -3.68
N THR A 2 17.76 17.43 -4.62
CA THR A 2 16.64 17.26 -5.56
C THR A 2 17.17 17.10 -6.98
N ARG A 3 16.56 16.19 -7.77
CA ARG A 3 16.89 15.97 -9.18
C ARG A 3 15.71 16.39 -10.04
N LYS A 4 15.97 16.94 -11.24
CA LYS A 4 14.94 17.29 -12.22
C LYS A 4 14.61 16.06 -13.08
N MET A 5 13.35 15.92 -13.43
CA MET A 5 12.81 14.86 -14.28
C MET A 5 11.75 15.49 -15.19
N THR A 6 11.69 15.04 -16.44
CA THR A 6 10.66 15.40 -17.42
C THR A 6 9.84 14.15 -17.72
N ILE A 7 8.52 14.28 -17.75
CA ILE A 7 7.58 13.19 -18.06
C ILE A 7 6.52 13.71 -19.03
N THR A 8 6.06 12.84 -19.92
CA THR A 8 4.93 13.10 -20.82
C THR A 8 3.69 12.45 -20.22
N LEU A 9 2.59 13.19 -20.14
CA LEU A 9 1.30 12.74 -19.60
C LEU A 9 0.19 13.04 -20.61
N GLU A 10 -0.90 12.29 -20.51
CA GLU A 10 -2.09 12.51 -21.33
C GLU A 10 -2.73 13.87 -21.03
N GLU A 11 -3.27 14.51 -22.06
CA GLU A 11 -3.88 15.85 -21.96
C GLU A 11 -5.02 15.90 -20.95
N ASN A 12 -5.85 14.86 -20.89
CA ASN A 12 -6.95 14.77 -19.92
C ASN A 12 -6.43 14.75 -18.48
N LEU A 13 -5.35 14.02 -18.23
CA LEU A 13 -4.72 13.93 -16.92
C LEU A 13 -4.09 15.27 -16.51
N LEU A 14 -3.50 15.99 -17.47
CA LEU A 14 -3.00 17.35 -17.24
C LEU A 14 -4.12 18.31 -16.86
N LYS A 15 -5.28 18.24 -17.53
CA LYS A 15 -6.46 19.06 -17.17
C LYS A 15 -6.97 18.76 -15.76
N GLU A 16 -7.05 17.50 -15.38
CA GLU A 16 -7.44 17.11 -14.02
C GLU A 16 -6.43 17.57 -12.96
N LEU A 17 -5.14 17.48 -13.26
CA LEU A 17 -4.07 17.97 -12.40
C LEU A 17 -4.16 19.50 -12.20
N ASP A 18 -4.52 20.22 -13.25
CA ASP A 18 -4.69 21.68 -13.22
C ASP A 18 -5.88 22.09 -12.35
N ASN A 19 -7.02 21.42 -12.53
CA ASN A 19 -8.20 21.61 -11.69
C ASN A 19 -7.88 21.29 -10.22
N SER A 20 -7.16 20.20 -9.97
CA SER A 20 -6.73 19.80 -8.62
C SER A 20 -5.76 20.81 -7.99
N ALA A 21 -4.85 21.38 -8.80
CA ALA A 21 -3.92 22.41 -8.36
C ALA A 21 -4.65 23.69 -7.94
N ILE A 22 -5.66 24.10 -8.72
CA ILE A 22 -6.52 25.25 -8.40
C ILE A 22 -7.31 25.00 -7.13
N LEU A 23 -8.00 23.86 -7.03
CA LEU A 23 -8.85 23.49 -5.89
C LEU A 23 -8.06 23.47 -4.58
N LEU A 24 -6.86 22.89 -4.60
CA LEU A 24 -6.04 22.71 -3.39
C LEU A 24 -5.13 23.91 -3.11
N GLY A 25 -5.05 24.90 -4.01
CA GLY A 25 -4.10 26.01 -3.91
C GLY A 25 -2.63 25.58 -3.92
N LYS A 26 -2.31 24.42 -4.52
CA LYS A 26 -0.97 23.82 -4.53
C LYS A 26 -0.36 23.87 -5.92
N LYS A 27 0.98 23.87 -6.00
CA LYS A 27 1.68 23.75 -7.29
C LYS A 27 1.50 22.33 -7.85
N LYS A 28 1.34 22.21 -9.17
CA LYS A 28 1.28 20.91 -9.88
C LYS A 28 2.42 19.96 -9.45
N SER A 29 3.64 20.49 -9.32
CA SER A 29 4.81 19.72 -8.89
C SER A 29 4.76 19.22 -7.45
N GLN A 30 4.02 19.88 -6.55
CA GLN A 30 3.77 19.38 -5.19
C GLN A 30 2.77 18.23 -5.22
N ILE A 31 1.69 18.36 -5.99
CA ILE A 31 0.68 17.30 -6.14
C ILE A 31 1.31 16.05 -6.75
N VAL A 32 2.08 16.18 -7.84
CA VAL A 32 2.80 15.07 -8.46
C VAL A 32 3.76 14.40 -7.46
N ARG A 33 4.44 15.19 -6.62
CA ARG A 33 5.34 14.66 -5.59
C ARG A 33 4.60 13.90 -4.49
N GLU A 34 3.47 14.43 -4.03
CA GLU A 34 2.63 13.79 -3.02
C GLU A 34 2.03 12.49 -3.56
N ALA A 35 1.48 12.51 -4.77
CA ALA A 35 0.95 11.33 -5.45
C ALA A 35 2.01 10.23 -5.63
N LEU A 36 3.20 10.60 -6.13
CA LEU A 36 4.31 9.66 -6.30
C LEU A 36 4.79 9.07 -4.96
N ARG A 37 4.88 9.88 -3.91
CA ARG A 37 5.24 9.41 -2.56
C ARG A 37 4.20 8.43 -2.02
N SER A 38 2.91 8.73 -2.19
CA SER A 38 1.82 7.86 -1.76
C SER A 38 1.83 6.54 -2.51
N TYR A 39 2.01 6.57 -3.83
CA TYR A 39 2.10 5.38 -4.66
C TYR A 39 3.28 4.48 -4.26
N LEU A 40 4.48 5.05 -4.13
CA LEU A 40 5.68 4.29 -3.71
C LEU A 40 5.52 3.71 -2.30
N LYS A 41 4.87 4.44 -1.39
CA LYS A 41 4.59 3.94 -0.04
C LYS A 41 3.64 2.75 -0.07
N LEU A 42 2.55 2.82 -0.83
CA LEU A 42 1.59 1.72 -0.99
C LEU A 42 2.26 0.49 -1.62
N SER A 43 2.98 0.67 -2.72
CA SER A 43 3.73 -0.40 -3.37
C SER A 43 4.71 -1.07 -2.41
N SER A 44 5.46 -0.29 -1.62
CA SER A 44 6.38 -0.84 -0.62
C SER A 44 5.68 -1.64 0.48
N LYS A 45 4.45 -1.24 0.87
CA LYS A 45 3.65 -1.94 1.88
C LYS A 45 3.16 -3.27 1.33
N GLU A 46 2.64 -3.29 0.10
CA GLU A 46 2.18 -4.51 -0.57
C GLU A 46 3.30 -5.52 -0.73
N VAL A 47 4.49 -5.08 -1.15
CA VAL A 47 5.67 -5.94 -1.25
C VAL A 47 6.04 -6.51 0.12
N LYS A 48 6.02 -5.70 1.18
CA LYS A 48 6.29 -6.18 2.55
C LYS A 48 5.26 -7.19 3.04
N ILE A 49 3.97 -6.98 2.73
CA ILE A 49 2.91 -7.90 3.10
C ILE A 49 3.10 -9.23 2.36
N LYS A 50 3.34 -9.19 1.05
CA LYS A 50 3.60 -10.41 0.26
C LYS A 50 4.79 -11.17 0.80
N LYS A 51 5.90 -10.48 1.05
CA LYS A 51 7.10 -11.09 1.63
C LYS A 51 6.80 -11.71 3.01
N TRP A 52 6.09 -11.02 3.88
CA TRP A 52 5.70 -11.57 5.18
C TRP A 52 4.82 -12.81 5.03
N GLN A 53 3.86 -12.80 4.11
CA GLN A 53 3.00 -13.96 3.82
C GLN A 53 3.80 -15.16 3.27
N GLU A 54 4.79 -14.90 2.43
CA GLU A 54 5.70 -15.93 1.90
C GLU A 54 6.58 -16.52 3.00
N ASP A 55 7.23 -15.65 3.79
CA ASP A 55 8.11 -16.06 4.91
C ASP A 55 7.33 -16.85 5.98
N ASN A 56 6.05 -16.53 6.19
CA ASN A 56 5.19 -17.18 7.19
C ASN A 56 4.21 -18.20 6.60
N LYS A 57 4.40 -18.58 5.33
CA LYS A 57 3.45 -19.45 4.61
C LYS A 57 3.19 -20.77 5.33
N GLU A 58 4.24 -21.40 5.84
CA GLU A 58 4.15 -22.66 6.58
C GLU A 58 3.39 -22.49 7.90
N ALA A 59 3.75 -21.47 8.70
CA ALA A 59 3.07 -21.18 9.96
C ALA A 59 1.58 -20.83 9.76
N ILE A 60 1.25 -20.09 8.71
CA ILE A 60 -0.13 -19.77 8.33
C ILE A 60 -0.88 -21.04 7.92
N SER A 61 -0.26 -21.90 7.10
CA SER A 61 -0.83 -23.18 6.69
C SER A 61 -1.13 -24.07 7.89
N ASP A 62 -0.18 -24.22 8.81
CA ASP A 62 -0.32 -25.03 10.02
C ASP A 62 -1.39 -24.49 10.97
N HIS A 63 -1.46 -23.16 11.11
CA HIS A 63 -2.51 -22.53 11.89
C HIS A 63 -3.89 -22.78 11.26
N ASN A 64 -4.03 -22.57 9.95
CA ASN A 64 -5.29 -22.79 9.23
C ASN A 64 -5.74 -24.25 9.30
N LYS A 65 -4.80 -25.20 9.23
CA LYS A 65 -5.08 -26.62 9.43
C LYS A 65 -5.61 -26.89 10.84
N ARG A 66 -4.95 -26.37 11.87
CA ARG A 66 -5.40 -26.52 13.26
C ARG A 66 -6.79 -25.95 13.50
N VAL A 67 -7.09 -24.77 12.94
CA VAL A 67 -8.41 -24.13 13.05
C VAL A 67 -9.48 -24.93 12.30
N ARG A 68 -9.15 -25.48 11.12
CA ARG A 68 -10.08 -26.35 10.38
C ARG A 68 -10.40 -27.62 11.15
N ASP A 69 -9.38 -28.25 11.71
CA ASP A 69 -9.51 -29.56 12.34
C ASP A 69 -10.12 -29.45 13.75
N ASN A 70 -9.83 -28.38 14.50
CA ASN A 70 -10.19 -28.25 15.92
C ASN A 70 -11.06 -27.04 16.27
N GLY A 71 -11.42 -26.20 15.29
CA GLY A 71 -12.11 -24.94 15.52
C GLY A 71 -11.22 -23.86 16.14
N LEU A 72 -11.83 -22.72 16.48
CA LEU A 72 -11.14 -21.62 17.16
C LEU A 72 -11.18 -21.85 18.67
N ILE A 73 -10.01 -21.91 19.31
CA ILE A 73 -9.92 -21.95 20.78
C ILE A 73 -10.30 -20.57 21.32
N LEU A 74 -11.43 -20.50 22.03
CA LEU A 74 -11.89 -19.30 22.73
C LEU A 74 -10.81 -18.84 23.72
N ALA A 75 -10.65 -17.51 23.87
CA ALA A 75 -9.60 -16.94 24.71
C ALA A 75 -9.62 -17.48 26.15
N GLU A 76 -10.82 -17.65 26.70
CA GLU A 76 -11.07 -18.19 28.05
C GLU A 76 -10.69 -19.68 28.23
N HIS A 77 -10.42 -20.40 27.15
CA HIS A 77 -10.06 -21.83 27.15
C HIS A 77 -8.59 -22.08 26.75
N ARG A 78 -7.75 -21.04 26.64
CA ARG A 78 -6.31 -21.19 26.38
C ARG A 78 -5.58 -21.45 27.69
N ILE A 79 -4.59 -22.36 27.68
CA ILE A 79 -3.87 -22.80 28.88
C ILE A 79 -2.81 -21.76 29.37
N PHE A 80 -2.74 -20.57 28.77
CA PHE A 80 -1.86 -19.47 29.20
C PHE A 80 -2.55 -18.11 29.08
#